data_AF-A0A7Z9XK39-F1
#
_entry.id   AF-A0A7Z9XK39-F1
#
_cell.length_a   1.000
_cell.length_b   1.000
_cell.length_c   1.000
_cell.angle_alpha   90.00
_cell.angle_beta   90.00
_cell.angle_gamma   90.00
#
_symmetry.space_group_name_H-M   'P 1'
#
loop_
_entity.id
_entity.type
_entity.pdbx_description
1 polymer ?
#
loop_
_entity_poly.entity_id
_entity_poly.type
_entity_poly.pdbx_seq_one_letter_code
_entity_poly.pdbx_strand_id
1 'polypeptide(L)'
;MTQEAPRSIIDFFSDIPDPRVNRTKHHPLINIITMAICAVLSGADTWTEIEAFGHAKKAWLSAFLDLKPGIPSHDTFGRVFAQIDPEAFQSAFAEWTQAMSGAIKGVIAIDGKTLRHSYDRPSGKGAIVVVSAWVDRNHLVLGQRNVSEKSHEITAIPALLEMLVLEGCIVTIDAMGAQTAIAAQIINQKGDYILALKGNQGRLHEQAAWFFMWALDVAFREDESRIRTGYAPENMAVLRHMAVNLLKQDTSVKGDIKNKRLRCAWDDHYREKILRTGLI
;
A
#
# COMPACT_ATOMS: atom_id res chain seq x y z
N MET A 1 -30.34 12.63 12.06
CA MET A 1 -28.89 12.39 11.96
C MET A 1 -28.20 13.63 12.49
N THR A 2 -27.87 13.62 13.78
CA THR A 2 -27.05 14.64 14.41
C THR A 2 -25.65 14.52 13.82
N GLN A 3 -25.19 15.55 13.10
CA GLN A 3 -23.79 15.63 12.70
C GLN A 3 -22.99 15.86 13.99
N GLU A 4 -22.30 14.81 14.47
CA GLU A 4 -21.32 14.96 15.54
C GLU A 4 -20.25 15.95 15.06
N ALA A 5 -19.86 16.88 15.94
CA ALA A 5 -18.77 17.81 15.66
C ALA A 5 -17.50 17.02 15.30
N PRO A 6 -16.70 17.48 14.33
CA PRO A 6 -15.49 16.77 13.94
C PRO A 6 -14.57 16.65 15.16
N ARG A 7 -14.24 15.42 15.56
CA ARG A 7 -13.29 15.14 16.63
C ARG A 7 -11.95 15.82 16.31
N SER A 8 -11.39 16.51 17.28
CA SER A 8 -10.09 17.15 17.17
C SER A 8 -8.97 16.12 17.31
N ILE A 9 -7.75 16.44 16.85
CA ILE A 9 -6.59 15.56 17.04
C ILE A 9 -6.33 15.23 18.52
N ILE A 10 -6.73 16.12 19.43
CA ILE A 10 -6.61 15.92 20.88
C ILE A 10 -7.48 14.75 21.34
N ASP A 11 -8.68 14.62 20.76
CA ASP A 11 -9.66 13.58 21.12
C ASP A 11 -9.22 12.18 20.65
N PHE A 12 -8.49 12.08 19.53
CA PHE A 12 -7.99 10.79 19.04
C PHE A 12 -6.81 10.26 19.84
N PHE A 13 -5.99 11.15 20.40
CA PHE A 13 -4.78 10.77 21.14
C PHE A 13 -4.96 10.82 22.67
N SER A 14 -6.14 11.21 23.18
CA SER A 14 -6.42 11.29 24.61
C SER A 14 -6.51 9.93 25.31
N ASP A 15 -6.91 8.90 24.55
CA ASP A 15 -7.18 7.55 25.09
C ASP A 15 -5.91 6.71 25.22
N ILE A 16 -4.76 7.25 24.79
CA ILE A 16 -3.48 6.56 24.90
C ILE A 16 -3.10 6.43 26.39
N PRO A 17 -2.87 5.20 26.89
CA PRO A 17 -2.46 4.99 28.27
C PRO A 17 -1.15 5.71 28.57
N ASP A 18 -1.10 6.48 29.67
CA ASP A 18 0.12 7.17 30.08
C ASP A 18 1.11 6.18 30.71
N PRO A 19 2.23 5.85 30.03
CA PRO A 19 3.17 4.83 30.48
C PRO A 19 4.02 5.30 31.66
N ARG A 20 3.97 6.59 32.01
CA ARG A 20 4.78 7.18 33.08
C ARG A 20 4.24 6.77 34.45
N VAL A 21 5.14 6.68 35.42
CA VAL A 21 4.75 6.58 36.84
C VAL A 21 4.11 7.88 37.32
N ASN A 22 3.16 7.82 38.26
CA ASN A 22 2.39 8.99 38.70
C ASN A 22 3.25 10.19 39.14
N ARG A 23 4.39 9.94 39.81
CA ARG A 23 5.32 11.00 40.25
C ARG A 23 6.04 11.74 39.11
N THR A 24 6.05 11.20 37.89
CA THR A 24 6.70 11.82 36.72
C THR A 24 5.70 12.41 35.73
N LYS A 25 4.41 12.47 36.08
CA LYS A 25 3.33 13.07 35.27
C LYS A 25 3.21 14.58 35.51
N HIS A 26 4.30 15.31 35.37
CA HIS A 26 4.30 16.77 35.55
C HIS A 26 3.52 17.50 34.45
N HIS A 27 3.72 17.07 33.20
CA HIS A 27 2.97 17.60 32.04
C HIS A 27 1.92 16.56 31.59
N PRO A 28 0.68 16.97 31.30
CA PRO A 28 -0.32 16.08 30.69
C PRO A 28 0.22 15.40 29.43
N LEU A 29 -0.03 14.09 29.27
CA LEU A 29 0.48 13.32 28.13
C LEU A 29 0.04 13.94 26.80
N ILE A 30 -1.23 14.31 26.73
CA ILE A 30 -1.82 14.88 25.52
C ILE A 30 -1.15 16.19 25.09
N ASN A 31 -0.68 17.01 26.04
CA ASN A 31 0.05 18.22 25.73
C ASN A 31 1.39 17.88 25.07
N ILE A 32 2.11 16.88 25.59
CA ILE A 32 3.39 16.44 25.03
C ILE A 32 3.18 15.93 23.59
N ILE A 33 2.18 15.08 23.38
CA ILE A 33 1.88 14.53 22.05
C ILE A 33 1.49 15.64 21.07
N THR A 34 0.55 16.52 21.45
CA THR A 34 0.06 17.59 20.59
C THR A 34 1.17 18.59 20.24
N MET A 35 2.01 18.98 21.21
CA MET A 35 3.15 19.86 20.95
C MET A 35 4.15 19.24 19.98
N ALA A 36 4.48 17.96 20.15
CA ALA A 36 5.38 17.25 19.25
C ALA A 36 4.82 17.21 17.82
N ILE A 37 3.54 16.89 17.65
CA ILE A 37 2.88 16.89 16.33
C ILE A 37 2.94 18.29 15.69
N CYS A 38 2.57 19.34 16.42
CA CYS A 38 2.63 20.72 15.91
C CYS A 38 4.04 21.15 15.51
N ALA A 39 5.05 20.76 16.30
CA ALA A 39 6.44 21.07 16.04
C ALA A 39 6.96 20.35 14.78
N VAL A 40 6.69 19.05 14.64
CA VAL A 40 7.10 18.26 13.47
C VAL A 40 6.41 18.77 12.19
N LEU A 41 5.11 19.12 12.27
CA LEU A 41 4.39 19.78 11.17
C LEU A 41 5.02 21.12 10.77
N SER A 42 5.72 21.76 11.70
CA SER A 42 6.42 23.04 11.48
C SER A 42 7.90 22.86 11.10
N GLY A 43 8.35 21.62 10.84
CA GLY A 43 9.72 21.30 10.40
C GLY A 43 10.73 21.07 11.52
N ALA A 44 10.30 20.75 12.74
CA ALA A 44 11.20 20.29 13.80
C ALA A 44 11.45 18.78 13.66
N ASP A 45 12.70 18.38 13.50
CA ASP A 45 13.11 16.98 13.29
C ASP A 45 13.77 16.36 14.54
N THR A 46 14.08 17.18 15.55
CA THR A 46 14.76 16.74 16.79
C THR A 46 14.01 17.17 18.05
N TRP A 47 14.24 16.46 19.18
CA TRP A 47 13.62 16.81 20.46
C TRP A 47 13.98 18.22 20.94
N THR A 48 15.20 18.69 20.66
CA THR A 48 15.66 20.05 20.97
C THR A 48 14.89 21.09 20.16
N GLU A 49 14.62 20.82 18.89
CA GLU A 49 13.81 21.70 18.04
C GLU A 49 12.33 21.70 18.47
N ILE A 50 11.81 20.57 18.93
CA ILE A 50 10.45 20.48 19.48
C ILE A 50 10.31 21.31 20.77
N GLU A 51 11.29 21.24 21.67
CA GLU A 51 11.35 22.11 22.86
C GLU A 51 11.41 23.60 22.45
N ALA A 52 12.31 23.94 21.52
CA ALA A 52 12.44 25.31 21.00
C ALA A 52 11.13 25.83 20.39
N PHE A 53 10.42 24.98 19.63
CA PHE A 53 9.10 25.29 19.08
C PHE A 53 8.07 25.55 20.19
N GLY A 54 8.04 24.70 21.23
CA GLY A 54 7.16 24.86 22.37
C GLY A 54 7.35 26.22 23.07
N HIS A 55 8.60 26.65 23.25
CA HIS A 55 8.91 27.99 23.78
C HIS A 55 8.50 29.11 22.82
N ALA A 56 8.84 28.99 21.53
CA ALA A 56 8.54 30.00 20.52
C ALA A 56 7.04 30.21 20.28
N LYS A 57 6.23 29.14 20.42
CA LYS A 57 4.79 29.15 20.18
C LYS A 57 3.96 29.02 21.45
N LYS A 58 4.55 29.23 22.64
CA LYS A 58 3.87 29.09 23.93
C LYS A 58 2.53 29.82 24.02
N ALA A 59 2.47 31.08 23.58
CA ALA A 59 1.25 31.89 23.60
C ALA A 59 0.13 31.30 22.72
N TRP A 60 0.50 30.73 21.57
CA TRP A 60 -0.45 30.08 20.67
C TRP A 60 -0.91 28.73 21.23
N LEU A 61 0.01 27.91 21.74
CA LEU A 61 -0.28 26.61 22.36
C LEU A 61 -1.19 26.76 23.59
N SER A 62 -1.05 27.83 24.38
CA SER A 62 -1.92 28.07 25.54
C SER A 62 -3.39 28.34 25.21
N ALA A 63 -3.73 28.58 23.93
CA ALA A 63 -5.12 28.74 23.52
C ALA A 63 -5.92 27.43 23.57
N PHE A 64 -5.24 26.27 23.53
CA PHE A 64 -5.88 24.96 23.47
C PHE A 64 -5.19 23.87 24.32
N LEU A 65 -4.05 24.14 24.96
CA LEU A 65 -3.37 23.24 25.89
C LEU A 65 -3.22 23.86 27.28
N ASP A 66 -3.38 23.05 28.34
CA ASP A 66 -3.09 23.49 29.72
C ASP A 66 -1.58 23.52 29.99
N LEU A 67 -0.98 24.70 29.79
CA LEU A 67 0.46 24.92 29.97
C LEU A 67 0.85 25.40 31.38
N LYS A 68 0.00 25.23 32.41
CA LYS A 68 0.39 25.53 33.81
C LYS A 68 1.72 24.91 34.22
N PRO A 69 2.05 23.66 33.85
CA PRO A 69 3.35 23.05 34.21
C PRO A 69 4.52 23.56 33.34
N GLY A 70 4.27 24.39 32.33
CA GLY A 70 5.27 24.87 31.38
C GLY A 70 5.50 23.94 30.17
N ILE A 71 6.55 24.26 29.40
CA ILE A 71 6.97 23.51 28.22
C ILE A 71 7.86 22.33 28.68
N PRO A 72 7.60 21.09 28.24
CA PRO A 72 8.47 19.96 28.51
C PRO A 72 9.86 20.15 27.89
N SER A 73 10.91 19.69 28.56
CA SER A 73 12.26 19.63 27.98
C SER A 73 12.39 18.56 26.90
N HIS A 74 13.41 18.66 26.05
CA HIS A 74 13.78 17.64 25.06
C HIS A 74 13.95 16.25 25.69
N ASP A 75 14.54 16.14 26.88
CA ASP A 75 14.64 14.89 27.65
C ASP A 75 13.27 14.32 28.05
N THR A 76 12.29 15.19 28.28
CA THR A 76 10.92 14.76 28.63
C THR A 76 10.21 14.23 27.39
N PHE A 77 10.34 14.90 26.24
CA PHE A 77 9.84 14.37 24.97
C PHE A 77 10.47 13.00 24.66
N GLY A 78 11.80 12.91 24.67
CA GLY A 78 12.51 11.68 24.36
C GLY A 78 12.11 10.51 25.27
N ARG A 79 12.04 10.72 26.59
CA ARG A 79 11.63 9.67 27.53
C ARG A 79 10.19 9.22 27.35
N VAL A 80 9.27 10.14 27.10
CA VAL A 80 7.85 9.83 26.91
C VAL A 80 7.64 9.03 25.64
N PHE A 81 8.14 9.52 24.51
CA PHE A 81 8.00 8.82 23.23
C PHE A 81 8.74 7.47 23.19
N ALA A 82 9.78 7.29 24.01
CA ALA A 82 10.43 5.99 24.19
C ALA A 82 9.60 4.97 25.00
N GLN A 83 8.61 5.43 25.77
CA GLN A 83 7.79 4.59 26.66
C GLN A 83 6.36 4.39 26.16
N ILE A 84 5.87 5.25 25.27
CA ILE A 84 4.54 5.10 24.65
C ILE A 84 4.49 3.75 23.93
N ASP A 85 3.42 3.00 24.16
CA ASP A 85 3.14 1.77 23.43
C ASP A 85 2.97 2.08 21.93
N PRO A 86 3.84 1.54 21.05
CA PRO A 86 3.75 1.78 19.62
C PRO A 86 2.43 1.33 19.01
N GLU A 87 1.81 0.25 19.52
CA GLU A 87 0.54 -0.26 18.98
C GLU A 87 -0.60 0.72 19.30
N ALA A 88 -0.74 1.13 20.56
CA ALA A 88 -1.74 2.13 20.95
C ALA A 88 -1.59 3.47 20.20
N PHE A 89 -0.35 3.94 19.99
CA PHE A 89 -0.08 5.16 19.24
C PHE A 89 -0.43 5.04 17.76
N GLN A 90 -0.13 3.89 17.14
CA GLN A 90 -0.48 3.60 15.74
C GLN A 90 -1.99 3.49 15.55
N SER A 91 -2.72 2.85 16.47
CA SER A 91 -4.18 2.76 16.41
C SER A 91 -4.83 4.15 16.49
N ALA A 92 -4.41 5.01 17.42
CA ALA A 92 -4.89 6.39 17.51
C ALA A 92 -4.62 7.19 16.22
N PHE A 93 -3.45 7.02 15.61
CA PHE A 93 -3.12 7.63 14.33
C PHE A 93 -4.00 7.10 13.18
N ALA A 94 -4.24 5.78 13.13
CA ALA A 94 -5.09 5.16 12.12
C ALA A 94 -6.55 5.66 12.23
N GLU A 95 -7.09 5.77 13.44
CA GLU A 95 -8.43 6.31 13.67
C GLU A 95 -8.53 7.78 13.25
N TRP A 96 -7.54 8.60 13.60
CA TRP A 96 -7.49 10.01 13.21
C TRP A 96 -7.42 10.18 11.68
N THR A 97 -6.56 9.42 11.01
CA THR A 97 -6.43 9.46 9.54
C THR A 97 -7.70 8.96 8.84
N GLN A 98 -8.35 7.94 9.39
CA GLN A 98 -9.65 7.47 8.90
C GLN A 98 -10.72 8.56 9.01
N ALA A 99 -10.83 9.21 10.18
CA ALA A 99 -11.79 10.30 10.38
C ALA A 99 -11.55 11.47 9.43
N MET A 100 -10.31 11.78 9.08
CA MET A 100 -9.97 12.78 8.07
C MET A 100 -10.33 12.35 6.64
N SER A 101 -10.27 11.05 6.34
CA SER A 101 -10.37 10.53 4.97
C SER A 101 -11.81 10.29 4.47
N GLY A 102 -12.80 10.34 5.36
CA GLY A 102 -14.18 9.98 5.03
C GLY A 102 -14.31 8.52 4.61
N ALA A 103 -15.35 8.16 3.84
CA ALA A 103 -15.43 6.83 3.22
C ALA A 103 -14.32 6.70 2.17
N ILE A 104 -13.21 6.05 2.54
CA ILE A 104 -12.09 5.78 1.65
C ILE A 104 -12.62 4.98 0.48
N LYS A 105 -12.60 5.58 -0.71
CA LYS A 105 -12.89 4.92 -1.98
C LYS A 105 -11.69 5.11 -2.88
N GLY A 106 -11.06 4.02 -3.30
CA GLY A 106 -9.93 4.08 -4.21
C GLY A 106 -8.95 2.94 -4.02
N VAL A 107 -7.71 3.19 -4.42
CA VAL A 107 -6.61 2.22 -4.36
C VAL A 107 -5.81 2.43 -3.08
N ILE A 108 -5.65 1.37 -2.30
CA ILE A 108 -4.78 1.29 -1.14
C ILE A 108 -3.52 0.50 -1.54
N ALA A 109 -2.39 1.19 -1.65
CA ALA A 109 -1.10 0.56 -1.91
C ALA A 109 -0.41 0.20 -0.60
N ILE A 110 -0.08 -1.08 -0.42
CA ILE A 110 0.70 -1.55 0.72
C ILE A 110 2.14 -1.77 0.26
N ASP A 111 3.06 -1.04 0.87
CA ASP A 111 4.50 -1.07 0.56
C ASP A 111 5.32 -1.17 1.86
N GLY A 112 6.30 -2.06 1.89
CA GLY A 112 7.25 -2.20 2.99
C GLY A 112 8.53 -1.40 2.75
N LYS A 113 8.83 -0.47 3.66
CA LYS A 113 10.09 0.29 3.68
C LYS A 113 10.93 -0.12 4.88
N THR A 114 12.18 -0.51 4.63
CA THR A 114 13.16 -0.69 5.71
C THR A 114 13.74 0.67 6.10
N LEU A 115 13.53 1.11 7.35
CA LEU A 115 14.16 2.34 7.84
C LEU A 115 15.66 2.10 8.05
N ARG A 116 16.50 2.91 7.38
CA ARG A 116 17.95 2.90 7.61
C ARG A 116 18.23 3.62 8.93
N HIS A 117 19.19 3.11 9.71
CA HIS A 117 19.66 3.64 11.01
C HIS A 117 18.83 3.29 12.27
N SER A 118 17.77 2.48 12.18
CA SER A 118 16.92 2.09 13.33
C SER A 118 17.43 0.87 14.12
N TYR A 119 18.74 0.75 14.35
CA TYR A 119 19.32 -0.39 15.07
C TYR A 119 19.47 -0.09 16.56
N ASP A 120 18.92 -0.95 17.42
CA ASP A 120 19.13 -0.86 18.87
C ASP A 120 20.17 -1.91 19.31
N ARG A 121 21.45 -1.52 19.27
CA ARG A 121 22.61 -2.40 19.58
C ARG A 121 22.58 -3.03 21.00
N PRO A 122 22.09 -2.34 22.06
CA PRO A 122 22.01 -2.92 23.41
C PRO A 122 20.91 -3.96 23.62
N SER A 123 19.80 -3.90 22.86
CA SER A 123 18.65 -4.80 23.04
C SER A 123 18.55 -5.92 21.99
N GLY A 124 19.46 -5.94 21.00
CA GLY A 124 19.50 -6.96 19.95
C GLY A 124 18.36 -6.85 18.92
N LYS A 125 17.61 -5.74 18.90
CA LYS A 125 16.50 -5.54 17.95
C LYS A 125 17.03 -5.14 16.57
N GLY A 126 16.63 -5.91 15.55
CA GLY A 126 16.94 -5.68 14.13
C GLY A 126 16.32 -4.39 13.57
N ALA A 127 16.66 -4.07 12.31
CA ALA A 127 16.16 -2.89 11.63
C ALA A 127 14.63 -2.88 11.54
N ILE A 128 14.01 -1.75 11.89
CA ILE A 128 12.57 -1.56 11.83
C ILE A 128 12.12 -1.52 10.35
N VAL A 129 11.36 -2.53 9.93
CA VAL A 129 10.60 -2.52 8.69
C VAL A 129 9.26 -1.86 8.95
N VAL A 130 8.93 -0.83 8.17
CA VAL A 130 7.67 -0.09 8.22
C VAL A 130 6.82 -0.51 7.03
N VAL A 131 5.68 -1.15 7.27
CA VAL A 131 4.69 -1.41 6.22
C VAL A 131 3.69 -0.27 6.20
N SER A 132 3.64 0.52 5.13
CA SER A 132 2.72 1.65 4.99
C SER A 132 1.58 1.34 4.02
N ALA A 133 0.35 1.64 4.43
CA ALA A 133 -0.82 1.66 3.54
C ALA A 133 -1.06 3.09 3.02
N TRP A 134 -0.99 3.29 1.71
CA TRP A 134 -1.09 4.60 1.06
C TRP A 134 -2.34 4.68 0.18
N VAL A 135 -3.14 5.74 0.31
CA VAL A 135 -4.34 5.96 -0.54
C VAL A 135 -4.00 6.90 -1.69
N ASP A 136 -4.16 6.42 -2.92
CA ASP A 136 -3.82 7.16 -4.15
C ASP A 136 -4.54 8.51 -4.28
N ARG A 137 -5.84 8.56 -3.94
CA ARG A 137 -6.66 9.77 -4.07
C ARG A 137 -6.50 10.79 -2.95
N ASN A 138 -6.05 10.37 -1.76
CA ASN A 138 -6.04 11.23 -0.58
C ASN A 138 -4.62 11.60 -0.12
N HIS A 139 -3.56 11.02 -0.73
CA HIS A 139 -2.16 11.17 -0.30
C HIS A 139 -1.93 10.86 1.19
N LEU A 140 -2.79 10.02 1.78
CA LEU A 140 -2.77 9.68 3.21
C LEU A 140 -2.02 8.37 3.44
N VAL A 141 -1.23 8.34 4.51
CA VAL A 141 -0.71 7.12 5.12
C VAL A 141 -1.74 6.69 6.16
N LEU A 142 -2.41 5.56 5.94
CA LEU A 142 -3.50 5.08 6.81
C LEU A 142 -3.02 4.26 8.01
N GLY A 143 -1.80 3.75 7.94
CA GLY A 143 -1.23 2.93 9.00
C GLY A 143 0.20 2.55 8.66
N GLN A 144 0.99 2.39 9.71
CA GLN A 144 2.37 1.94 9.64
C GLN A 144 2.59 0.90 10.72
N ARG A 145 3.12 -0.29 10.39
CA ARG A 145 3.51 -1.28 11.39
C ARG A 145 5.01 -1.52 11.36
N ASN A 146 5.62 -1.48 12.54
CA ASN A 146 7.05 -1.73 12.76
C ASN A 146 7.30 -3.23 12.94
N VAL A 147 8.28 -3.78 12.24
CA VAL A 147 8.66 -5.20 12.34
C VAL A 147 10.16 -5.39 12.44
N SER A 148 10.61 -6.33 13.26
CA SER A 148 12.02 -6.52 13.61
C SER A 148 12.86 -7.23 12.54
N GLU A 149 12.24 -7.85 11.53
CA GLU A 149 12.93 -8.52 10.41
C GLU A 149 12.13 -8.46 9.11
N LYS A 150 12.83 -8.52 7.97
CA LYS A 150 12.26 -8.49 6.61
C LYS A 150 11.32 -9.67 6.31
N SER A 151 11.56 -10.82 6.92
CA SER A 151 10.71 -12.02 6.84
C SER A 151 9.33 -11.83 7.46
N HIS A 152 9.17 -10.82 8.33
CA HIS A 152 7.94 -10.55 9.04
C HIS A 152 7.03 -9.54 8.34
N GLU A 153 7.41 -9.04 7.15
CA GLU A 153 6.55 -8.18 6.33
C GLU A 153 5.26 -8.91 5.94
N ILE A 154 5.38 -10.19 5.59
CA ILE A 154 4.26 -11.11 5.33
C ILE A 154 3.30 -11.19 6.53
N THR A 155 3.83 -11.21 7.75
CA THR A 155 3.01 -11.25 8.98
C THR A 155 2.48 -9.88 9.41
N ALA A 156 3.10 -8.80 8.93
CA ALA A 156 2.69 -7.44 9.25
C ALA A 156 1.54 -6.95 8.37
N ILE A 157 1.47 -7.40 7.11
CA ILE A 157 0.38 -7.08 6.17
C ILE A 157 -1.00 -7.45 6.76
N PRO A 158 -1.24 -8.66 7.29
CA PRO A 158 -2.53 -9.01 7.87
C PRO A 158 -2.98 -8.07 8.99
N ALA A 159 -2.09 -7.75 9.93
CA ALA A 159 -2.43 -6.86 11.03
C ALA A 159 -2.66 -5.42 10.55
N LEU A 160 -1.91 -4.98 9.54
CA LEU A 160 -2.15 -3.67 8.93
C LEU A 160 -3.54 -3.63 8.29
N LEU A 161 -3.94 -4.69 7.57
CA LEU A 161 -5.26 -4.81 6.97
C LEU A 161 -6.39 -4.85 8.00
N GLU A 162 -6.19 -5.39 9.20
CA GLU A 162 -7.20 -5.38 10.27
C GLU A 162 -7.53 -3.97 10.79
N MET A 163 -6.56 -3.07 10.73
CA MET A 163 -6.73 -1.68 11.17
C MET A 163 -7.42 -0.81 10.11
N LEU A 164 -7.65 -1.31 8.90
CA LEU A 164 -8.14 -0.53 7.76
C LEU A 164 -9.60 -0.89 7.41
N VAL A 165 -10.39 0.12 7.05
CA VAL A 165 -11.71 -0.10 6.44
C VAL A 165 -11.53 -0.35 4.94
N LEU A 166 -11.65 -1.61 4.51
CA LEU A 166 -11.39 -2.01 3.11
C LEU A 166 -12.65 -2.08 2.22
N GLU A 167 -13.86 -1.91 2.79
CA GLU A 167 -15.11 -2.07 2.03
C GLU A 167 -15.17 -1.12 0.82
N GLY A 168 -15.17 -1.69 -0.39
CA GLY A 168 -15.18 -0.94 -1.65
C GLY A 168 -13.83 -0.32 -2.06
N CYS A 169 -12.72 -0.71 -1.42
CA CYS A 169 -11.36 -0.34 -1.80
C CYS A 169 -10.69 -1.42 -2.64
N ILE A 170 -9.73 -1.03 -3.48
CA ILE A 170 -8.83 -1.95 -4.19
C ILE A 170 -7.48 -1.94 -3.49
N VAL A 171 -7.04 -3.07 -2.95
CA VAL A 171 -5.75 -3.20 -2.28
C VAL A 171 -4.70 -3.70 -3.29
N THR A 172 -3.61 -2.95 -3.46
CA THR A 172 -2.47 -3.36 -4.28
C THR A 172 -1.30 -3.72 -3.39
N ILE A 173 -0.71 -4.90 -3.60
CA ILE A 173 0.46 -5.37 -2.83
C ILE A 173 1.50 -5.93 -3.79
N ASP A 174 2.76 -5.78 -3.42
CA ASP A 174 3.89 -6.34 -4.13
C ASP A 174 3.83 -7.88 -4.22
N ALA A 175 4.80 -8.46 -4.94
CA ALA A 175 4.80 -9.90 -5.14
C ALA A 175 5.02 -10.66 -3.84
N MET A 176 5.77 -10.12 -2.87
CA MET A 176 6.05 -10.80 -1.61
C MET A 176 4.79 -10.98 -0.76
N GLY A 177 3.88 -10.00 -0.79
CA GLY A 177 2.57 -10.06 -0.13
C GLY A 177 1.48 -10.82 -0.90
N ALA A 178 1.77 -11.37 -2.09
CA ALA A 178 0.80 -12.08 -2.92
C ALA A 178 0.43 -13.48 -2.38
N GLN A 179 -0.18 -13.54 -1.20
CA GLN A 179 -0.53 -14.79 -0.51
C GLN A 179 -2.03 -15.03 -0.45
N THR A 180 -2.43 -16.31 -0.45
CA THR A 180 -3.84 -16.71 -0.41
C THR A 180 -4.55 -16.24 0.86
N ALA A 181 -3.88 -16.27 2.02
CA ALA A 181 -4.44 -15.80 3.29
C ALA A 181 -4.71 -14.29 3.27
N ILE A 182 -3.78 -13.51 2.70
CA ILE A 182 -3.92 -12.04 2.55
C ILE A 182 -5.07 -11.72 1.59
N ALA A 183 -5.13 -12.39 0.44
CA ALA A 183 -6.24 -12.24 -0.51
C ALA A 183 -7.61 -12.56 0.12
N ALA A 184 -7.69 -13.64 0.89
CA ALA A 184 -8.91 -14.03 1.59
C ALA A 184 -9.33 -12.99 2.64
N GLN A 185 -8.37 -12.44 3.38
CA GLN A 185 -8.64 -11.39 4.36
C GLN A 185 -9.21 -10.12 3.71
N ILE A 186 -8.66 -9.69 2.57
CA ILE A 186 -9.15 -8.52 1.83
C ILE A 186 -10.61 -8.74 1.38
N ILE A 187 -10.91 -9.92 0.81
CA ILE A 187 -12.28 -10.27 0.41
C ILE A 187 -13.23 -10.32 1.62
N ASN A 188 -12.79 -10.90 2.75
CA ASN A 188 -13.61 -10.99 3.96
C ASN A 188 -13.98 -9.60 4.53
N GLN A 189 -13.11 -8.61 4.31
CA GLN A 189 -13.37 -7.20 4.65
C GLN A 189 -14.10 -6.43 3.52
N LYS A 190 -14.61 -7.13 2.49
CA LYS A 190 -15.31 -6.59 1.32
C LYS A 190 -14.46 -5.62 0.47
N GLY A 191 -13.14 -5.81 0.48
CA GLY A 191 -12.24 -5.16 -0.46
C GLY A 191 -11.97 -6.02 -1.70
N ASP A 192 -11.54 -5.36 -2.77
CA ASP A 192 -10.98 -5.98 -3.97
C ASP A 192 -9.44 -5.95 -3.90
N TYR A 193 -8.74 -6.74 -4.71
CA TYR A 193 -7.27 -6.74 -4.71
C TYR A 193 -6.64 -6.86 -6.10
N ILE A 194 -5.41 -6.34 -6.21
CA ILE A 194 -4.48 -6.59 -7.31
C ILE A 194 -3.13 -6.96 -6.68
N LEU A 195 -2.78 -8.25 -6.72
CA LEU A 195 -1.54 -8.76 -6.14
C LEU A 195 -0.57 -9.13 -7.25
N ALA A 196 0.67 -8.66 -7.17
CA ALA A 196 1.66 -8.97 -8.19
C ALA A 196 2.08 -10.45 -8.14
N LEU A 197 2.06 -11.16 -9.27
CA LEU A 197 2.50 -12.54 -9.34
C LEU A 197 3.95 -12.61 -9.85
N LYS A 198 4.83 -13.27 -9.09
CA LYS A 198 6.22 -13.56 -9.48
C LYS A 198 6.53 -15.05 -9.26
N GLY A 199 7.75 -15.48 -9.55
CA GLY A 199 8.20 -16.87 -9.35
C GLY A 199 8.17 -17.35 -7.88
N ASN A 200 7.78 -16.51 -6.92
CA ASN A 200 7.57 -16.88 -5.53
C ASN A 200 6.28 -17.68 -5.27
N GLN A 201 5.40 -17.83 -6.27
CA GLN A 201 4.15 -18.60 -6.17
C GLN A 201 4.19 -19.95 -6.91
N GLY A 202 5.39 -20.55 -7.01
CA GLY A 202 5.59 -21.89 -7.58
C GLY A 202 4.91 -22.09 -8.93
N ARG A 203 4.10 -23.15 -9.04
CA ARG A 203 3.40 -23.52 -10.29
C ARG A 203 2.37 -22.51 -10.77
N LEU A 204 1.88 -21.60 -9.92
CA LEU A 204 0.87 -20.62 -10.35
C LEU A 204 1.45 -19.62 -11.35
N HIS A 205 2.68 -19.16 -11.12
CA HIS A 205 3.38 -18.28 -12.05
C HIS A 205 3.64 -18.99 -13.38
N GLU A 206 4.10 -20.24 -13.33
CA GLU A 206 4.29 -21.07 -14.51
C GLU A 206 2.98 -21.28 -15.25
N GLN A 207 1.90 -21.68 -14.58
CA GLN A 207 0.59 -21.90 -15.19
C GLN A 207 0.00 -20.62 -15.81
N ALA A 208 0.17 -19.47 -15.17
CA ALA A 208 -0.24 -18.19 -15.73
C ALA A 208 0.57 -17.88 -17.01
N ALA A 209 1.90 -18.02 -16.95
CA ALA A 209 2.77 -17.85 -18.12
C ALA A 209 2.41 -18.82 -19.25
N TRP A 210 2.22 -20.11 -18.92
CA TRP A 210 1.76 -21.16 -19.83
C TRP A 210 0.39 -20.83 -20.41
N PHE A 211 -0.57 -20.31 -19.66
CA PHE A 211 -1.88 -19.93 -20.20
C PHE A 211 -1.75 -18.81 -21.25
N PHE A 212 -0.91 -17.81 -20.97
CA PHE A 212 -0.64 -16.73 -21.92
C PHE A 212 0.14 -17.20 -23.16
N MET A 213 1.11 -18.11 -23.00
CA MET A 213 1.85 -18.74 -24.10
C MET A 213 1.00 -19.73 -24.91
N TRP A 214 0.17 -20.54 -24.25
CA TRP A 214 -0.69 -21.55 -24.87
C TRP A 214 -1.71 -20.91 -25.83
N ALA A 215 -2.15 -19.68 -25.54
CA ALA A 215 -2.97 -18.92 -26.48
C ALA A 215 -2.26 -18.63 -27.81
N LEU A 216 -0.93 -18.48 -27.79
CA LEU A 216 -0.10 -18.33 -28.99
C LEU A 216 0.20 -19.71 -29.61
N ASP A 217 0.58 -20.70 -28.80
CA ASP A 217 0.93 -22.04 -29.28
C ASP A 217 -0.24 -22.77 -29.95
N VAL A 218 -1.44 -22.76 -29.36
CA VAL A 218 -2.60 -23.47 -29.93
C VAL A 218 -3.15 -22.78 -31.17
N ALA A 219 -3.12 -21.45 -31.19
CA ALA A 219 -3.60 -20.70 -32.34
C ALA A 219 -2.58 -20.69 -33.49
N PHE A 220 -1.28 -20.68 -33.19
CA PHE A 220 -0.21 -20.49 -34.18
C PHE A 220 0.71 -21.67 -34.43
N ARG A 221 0.61 -22.75 -33.64
CA ARG A 221 1.46 -23.94 -33.71
C ARG A 221 2.93 -23.58 -33.67
N GLU A 222 3.28 -22.69 -32.73
CA GLU A 222 4.63 -22.13 -32.63
C GLU A 222 5.68 -23.20 -32.34
N ASP A 223 5.37 -24.22 -31.53
CA ASP A 223 6.20 -25.41 -31.35
C ASP A 223 6.52 -26.20 -32.64
N GLU A 224 5.61 -26.18 -33.63
CA GLU A 224 5.81 -26.86 -34.93
C GLU A 224 6.67 -26.01 -35.89
N SER A 225 6.97 -24.75 -35.55
CA SER A 225 7.67 -23.80 -36.39
C SER A 225 9.15 -24.17 -36.58
N ARG A 226 9.57 -24.36 -37.84
CA ARG A 226 10.97 -24.66 -38.21
C ARG A 226 11.85 -23.42 -38.43
N ILE A 227 11.33 -22.23 -38.18
CA ILE A 227 12.04 -20.95 -38.38
C ILE A 227 13.10 -20.80 -37.27
N ARG A 228 14.39 -20.80 -37.64
CA ARG A 228 15.52 -20.82 -36.68
C ARG A 228 16.69 -19.90 -37.01
N THR A 229 16.62 -19.12 -38.09
CA THR A 229 17.78 -18.41 -38.65
C THR A 229 17.67 -16.89 -38.52
N GLY A 230 18.76 -16.25 -38.08
CA GLY A 230 18.85 -14.79 -37.95
C GLY A 230 17.75 -14.20 -37.08
N TYR A 231 17.24 -13.03 -37.47
CA TYR A 231 16.14 -12.31 -36.78
C TYR A 231 14.74 -12.88 -37.09
N ALA A 232 14.63 -13.96 -37.88
CA ALA A 232 13.34 -14.51 -38.30
C ALA A 232 12.48 -15.05 -37.14
N PRO A 233 13.03 -15.73 -36.11
CA PRO A 233 12.23 -16.18 -34.96
C PRO A 233 11.59 -15.01 -34.20
N GLU A 234 12.36 -13.96 -33.92
CA GLU A 234 11.92 -12.76 -33.20
C GLU A 234 10.85 -12.00 -34.00
N ASN A 235 11.09 -11.76 -35.29
CA ASN A 235 10.11 -11.11 -36.16
C ASN A 235 8.82 -11.93 -36.29
N MET A 236 8.93 -13.27 -36.33
CA MET A 236 7.75 -14.15 -36.41
C MET A 236 6.94 -14.13 -35.11
N ALA A 237 7.60 -14.07 -33.95
CA ALA A 237 6.90 -13.89 -32.67
C ALA A 237 6.10 -12.57 -32.66
N VAL A 238 6.72 -11.46 -33.11
CA VAL A 238 6.03 -10.17 -33.23
C VAL A 238 4.82 -10.26 -34.18
N LEU A 239 4.97 -10.88 -35.35
CA LEU A 239 3.86 -11.08 -36.31
C LEU A 239 2.70 -11.89 -35.71
N ARG A 240 2.99 -12.94 -34.93
CA ARG A 240 1.98 -13.74 -34.23
C ARG A 240 1.23 -12.90 -33.20
N HIS A 241 1.94 -12.10 -32.42
CA HIS A 241 1.33 -11.17 -31.46
C HIS A 241 0.43 -10.14 -32.15
N MET A 242 0.88 -9.54 -33.26
CA MET A 242 0.06 -8.61 -34.05
C MET A 242 -1.23 -9.28 -34.53
N ALA A 243 -1.15 -10.50 -35.06
CA ALA A 243 -2.31 -11.25 -35.51
C ALA A 243 -3.30 -11.58 -34.37
N VAL A 244 -2.81 -11.97 -33.19
CA VAL A 244 -3.66 -12.20 -32.01
C VAL A 244 -4.42 -10.93 -31.62
N ASN A 245 -3.74 -9.78 -31.58
CA ASN A 245 -4.34 -8.51 -31.20
C ASN A 245 -5.48 -8.13 -32.15
N LEU A 246 -5.24 -8.18 -33.46
CA LEU A 246 -6.26 -7.89 -34.47
C LEU A 246 -7.48 -8.82 -34.37
N LEU A 247 -7.25 -10.13 -34.19
CA LEU A 247 -8.34 -11.11 -34.10
C LEU A 247 -9.13 -11.04 -32.79
N LYS A 248 -8.49 -10.61 -31.69
CA LYS A 248 -9.16 -10.40 -30.39
C LYS A 248 -10.02 -9.14 -30.37
N GLN A 249 -9.61 -8.09 -31.08
CA GLN A 249 -10.39 -6.84 -31.19
C GLN A 249 -11.67 -7.01 -32.02
N ASP A 250 -11.71 -7.96 -32.96
CA ASP A 250 -12.95 -8.25 -33.69
C ASP A 250 -14.01 -8.91 -32.80
N THR A 251 -15.11 -8.21 -32.57
CA THR A 251 -16.30 -8.72 -31.89
C THR A 251 -17.41 -9.17 -32.85
N SER A 252 -17.22 -8.96 -34.16
CA SER A 252 -18.27 -9.21 -35.16
C SER A 252 -18.54 -10.69 -35.42
N VAL A 253 -17.53 -11.54 -35.22
CA VAL A 253 -17.66 -12.98 -35.36
C VAL A 253 -17.39 -13.64 -34.02
N LYS A 254 -18.37 -14.42 -33.52
CA LYS A 254 -18.17 -15.29 -32.36
C LYS A 254 -17.34 -16.50 -32.78
N GLY A 255 -16.24 -16.77 -32.08
CA GLY A 255 -15.36 -17.90 -32.34
C GLY A 255 -14.00 -17.74 -31.66
N ASP A 256 -13.31 -18.85 -31.48
CA ASP A 256 -11.93 -18.86 -31.00
C ASP A 256 -10.96 -18.29 -32.05
N ILE A 257 -9.73 -17.97 -31.64
CA ILE A 257 -8.72 -17.35 -32.50
C ILE A 257 -8.40 -18.24 -33.70
N LYS A 258 -8.39 -19.56 -33.51
CA LYS A 258 -8.11 -20.54 -34.56
C LYS A 258 -9.14 -20.50 -35.68
N ASN A 259 -10.44 -20.50 -35.34
CA ASN A 259 -11.52 -20.42 -36.34
C ASN A 259 -11.58 -19.06 -37.02
N LYS A 260 -11.34 -17.97 -36.28
CA LYS A 260 -11.23 -16.63 -36.89
C LYS A 260 -10.06 -16.56 -37.88
N ARG A 261 -8.92 -17.20 -37.56
CA ARG A 261 -7.77 -17.28 -38.47
C ARG A 261 -8.07 -18.10 -39.72
N LEU A 262 -8.75 -19.25 -39.58
CA LEU A 262 -9.24 -20.04 -40.72
C LEU A 262 -10.17 -19.21 -41.60
N ARG A 263 -11.05 -18.39 -41.00
CA ARG A 263 -11.91 -17.48 -41.75
C ARG A 263 -11.13 -16.42 -42.51
N CYS A 264 -10.09 -15.82 -41.92
CA CYS A 264 -9.17 -14.93 -42.66
C CYS A 264 -8.47 -15.64 -43.83
N ALA A 265 -8.30 -16.96 -43.76
CA ALA A 265 -7.74 -17.73 -44.87
C ALA A 265 -8.76 -18.00 -45.99
N TRP A 266 -10.06 -18.07 -45.68
CA TRP A 266 -11.11 -18.44 -46.63
C TRP A 266 -11.98 -17.27 -47.15
N ASP A 267 -12.02 -16.15 -46.43
CA ASP A 267 -12.87 -15.00 -46.73
C ASP A 267 -12.01 -13.73 -46.83
N ASP A 268 -11.81 -13.26 -48.06
CA ASP A 268 -10.97 -12.11 -48.37
C ASP A 268 -11.54 -10.81 -47.77
N HIS A 269 -12.87 -10.65 -47.74
CA HIS A 269 -13.52 -9.49 -47.14
C HIS A 269 -13.34 -9.46 -45.63
N TYR A 270 -13.46 -10.63 -44.98
CA TYR A 270 -13.19 -10.73 -43.55
C TYR A 270 -11.72 -10.43 -43.23
N ARG A 271 -10.77 -10.95 -44.04
CA ARG A 271 -9.34 -10.64 -43.87
C ARG A 271 -9.05 -9.14 -44.01
N GLU A 272 -9.61 -8.49 -45.03
CA GLU A 272 -9.44 -7.05 -45.24
C GLU A 272 -10.01 -6.24 -44.07
N LYS A 273 -11.19 -6.62 -43.57
CA LYS A 273 -11.79 -6.01 -42.39
C LYS A 273 -10.87 -6.10 -41.16
N ILE A 274 -10.32 -7.28 -40.86
CA ILE A 274 -9.44 -7.48 -39.70
C ILE A 274 -8.19 -6.59 -39.82
N LEU A 275 -7.60 -6.46 -41.01
CA LEU A 275 -6.46 -5.58 -41.24
C LEU A 275 -6.81 -4.09 -41.05
N ARG A 276 -8.01 -3.68 -41.46
CA ARG A 276 -8.49 -2.30 -41.28
C ARG A 276 -8.89 -1.97 -39.83
N THR A 277 -9.26 -2.98 -39.04
CA THR A 277 -9.69 -2.80 -37.65
C THR A 277 -8.56 -2.30 -36.75
N GLY A 278 -7.30 -2.59 -37.09
CA GLY A 278 -6.12 -2.10 -36.36
C GLY A 278 -5.62 -0.70 -36.74
N LEU A 279 -6.32 0.02 -37.63
CA LEU A 279 -5.95 1.37 -38.10
C LEU A 279 -6.81 2.49 -37.48
N ILE A 280 -7.48 2.21 -36.36
CA ILE A 280 -8.26 3.18 -35.57
C ILE A 280 -7.51 3.49 -34.27
#